data_AF-A0A2T5U4R6-F1
#
_entry.id   AF-A0A2T5U4R6-F1
#
_cell.length_a   1.000
_cell.length_b   1.000
_cell.length_c   1.000
_cell.angle_alpha   90.00
_cell.angle_beta   90.00
_cell.angle_gamma   90.00
#
_symmetry.space_group_name_H-M   'P 1'
#
loop_
_entity.id
_entity.type
_entity.pdbx_description
1 polymer ?
#
loop_
_entity_poly.entity_id
_entity_poly.type
_entity_poly.pdbx_seq_one_letter_code
_entity_poly.pdbx_strand_id
1 'polypeptide(L)'
;MHGRVRVRLSVLALMGLTAAGPAVAACKVSKIAELPVTLIGRRAMVDAKFGTHDTRFIVDSGAFYSTVSRASAAEFGLSSEPAPPWFRLRGVNGDTSAAVATAKDFSLAGLPIPRVSFIVGGTDTGTAGLLGQNILGLADVEYDLPHSAVRLIRVDGCGNVGLAYWAAGKPFSTIPLERGGTGPWKPHTIGTVLVNGVKMRAVFDSGAQTTVMTLAAAKRAGITPTSPGVTAVGLNSGIGSKQLATWRAPFDTIDLGGEIVPHPKFQIADIRIDGDMLIGFDFFLTHRIFVSNANHLLYMTYEGGPVFGLTPSGARTTAGEKLDLTDTAAVPTDAEGFSRRAAVFLSKRRIEEGLADLDKAVAMAPTEGRYVYQRAQARLAHGQLLLAAADLDKAVTLMPDDTDVRLLRARLRLMSRDPDGAGEDAKVADRALPAGSDRRLQLAGLYENLDQPELAIVNYDAWLKMHPEDAARSTAYNGRCWARALLNRELDRAMSDCNTAVKLRPGYAAYLDSRALVNLRLGKLDAALVDYDAAVKANPRNAWSLYTRAIAERRAGKIEAADADRKAALAINPNVAKRAARYGLDG
;
A
#
# COMPACT_ATOMS: atom_id res chain seq x y z
N MET A 1 13.74 -94.96 -9.88
CA MET A 1 13.20 -95.59 -8.66
C MET A 1 12.56 -94.49 -7.83
N HIS A 2 11.26 -94.22 -7.97
CA HIS A 2 10.15 -94.81 -7.18
C HIS A 2 10.34 -94.67 -5.66
N GLY A 3 9.51 -93.86 -5.03
CA GLY A 3 9.43 -93.76 -3.56
C GLY A 3 8.62 -92.57 -3.06
N ARG A 4 7.31 -92.53 -3.35
CA ARG A 4 6.35 -91.62 -2.69
C ARG A 4 6.22 -92.02 -1.22
N VAL A 5 6.30 -91.06 -0.30
CA VAL A 5 5.68 -91.17 1.03
C VAL A 5 4.70 -90.01 1.19
N ARG A 6 3.43 -90.37 1.34
CA ARG A 6 2.33 -89.50 1.76
C ARG A 6 2.30 -89.48 3.29
N VAL A 7 2.23 -88.30 3.89
CA VAL A 7 1.65 -88.12 5.23
C VAL A 7 0.55 -87.08 5.12
N ARG A 8 -0.63 -87.42 5.65
CA ARG A 8 -1.87 -86.65 5.66
C ARG A 8 -2.02 -85.94 7.01
N LEU A 9 -2.56 -84.71 6.94
CA LEU A 9 -3.30 -83.93 7.96
C LEU A 9 -2.51 -83.56 9.23
N SER A 10 -2.55 -82.31 9.71
CA SER A 10 -3.78 -81.62 10.10
C SER A 10 -3.73 -80.11 9.86
N VAL A 11 -4.85 -79.60 9.39
CA VAL A 11 -5.20 -78.18 9.29
C VAL A 11 -5.38 -77.62 10.69
N LEU A 12 -4.56 -76.63 11.07
CA LEU A 12 -4.96 -75.62 12.06
C LEU A 12 -5.00 -74.29 11.32
N ALA A 13 -6.21 -73.88 10.93
CA ALA A 13 -6.48 -72.57 10.39
C ALA A 13 -6.35 -71.54 11.51
N LEU A 14 -5.19 -70.89 11.63
CA LEU A 14 -5.11 -69.62 12.32
C LEU A 14 -5.60 -68.56 11.32
N MET A 15 -6.88 -68.20 11.41
CA MET A 15 -7.41 -66.97 10.82
C MET A 15 -6.69 -65.79 11.49
N GLY A 16 -5.54 -65.42 10.95
CA GLY A 16 -5.04 -64.06 11.09
C GLY A 16 -5.97 -63.15 10.31
N LEU A 17 -6.94 -62.55 10.99
CA LEU A 17 -7.62 -61.36 10.52
C LEU A 17 -6.55 -60.29 10.27
N THR A 18 -6.02 -60.24 9.04
CA THR A 18 -5.43 -59.03 8.51
C THR A 18 -6.58 -58.05 8.32
N ALA A 19 -6.90 -57.32 9.39
CA ALA A 19 -7.61 -56.07 9.25
C ALA A 19 -6.69 -55.16 8.43
N ALA A 20 -6.89 -55.16 7.11
CA ALA A 20 -6.47 -54.07 6.26
C ALA A 20 -7.30 -52.86 6.68
N GLY A 21 -6.88 -52.22 7.78
CA GLY A 21 -7.30 -50.85 8.05
C GLY A 21 -6.85 -50.00 6.87
N PRO A 22 -7.66 -49.01 6.44
CA PRO A 22 -7.21 -48.10 5.40
C PRO A 22 -5.91 -47.49 5.89
N ALA A 23 -4.85 -47.61 5.08
CA ALA A 23 -3.62 -46.88 5.31
C ALA A 23 -4.01 -45.41 5.42
N VAL A 24 -4.00 -44.88 6.65
CA VAL A 24 -4.15 -43.45 6.88
C VAL A 24 -2.95 -42.85 6.16
N ALA A 25 -3.17 -42.25 4.99
CA ALA A 25 -2.13 -41.53 4.31
C ALA A 25 -1.55 -40.55 5.34
N ALA A 26 -0.27 -40.68 5.67
CA ALA A 26 0.36 -39.79 6.62
C ALA A 26 0.29 -38.38 6.01
N CYS A 27 -0.54 -37.51 6.60
CA CYS A 27 -0.70 -36.13 6.17
C CYS A 27 0.68 -35.50 6.05
N LYS A 28 1.07 -35.12 4.82
CA LYS A 28 2.38 -34.54 4.54
C LYS A 28 2.20 -33.08 4.14
N VAL A 29 2.67 -32.21 5.01
CA VAL A 29 2.76 -30.77 4.74
C VAL A 29 4.21 -30.47 4.35
N SER A 30 4.42 -29.98 3.13
CA SER A 30 5.76 -29.72 2.59
C SER A 30 5.87 -28.32 2.01
N LYS A 31 6.96 -27.63 2.35
CA LYS A 31 7.24 -26.28 1.88
C LYS A 31 7.80 -26.32 0.46
N ILE A 32 7.08 -25.74 -0.51
CA ILE A 32 7.54 -25.57 -1.89
C ILE A 32 8.51 -24.40 -1.96
N ALA A 33 8.11 -23.27 -1.37
CA ALA A 33 8.88 -22.03 -1.35
C ALA A 33 8.63 -21.27 -0.06
N GLU A 34 9.66 -20.58 0.42
CA GLU A 34 9.53 -19.53 1.43
C GLU A 34 9.90 -18.21 0.76
N LEU A 35 8.99 -17.26 0.82
CA LEU A 35 9.14 -15.91 0.30
C LEU A 35 9.39 -15.00 1.49
N PRO A 36 10.63 -14.53 1.70
CA PRO A 36 10.92 -13.52 2.71
C PRO A 36 10.11 -12.27 2.40
N VAL A 37 9.38 -11.76 3.41
CA VAL A 37 8.61 -10.54 3.27
C VAL A 37 9.40 -9.37 3.83
N THR A 38 9.57 -8.32 3.03
CA THR A 38 9.99 -7.00 3.51
C THR A 38 8.75 -6.15 3.74
N LEU A 39 8.53 -5.69 4.96
CA LEU A 39 7.45 -4.76 5.25
C LEU A 39 7.89 -3.33 4.91
N ILE A 40 7.23 -2.70 3.94
CA ILE A 40 7.47 -1.29 3.58
C ILE A 40 6.20 -0.50 3.88
N GLY A 41 6.21 0.23 5.01
CA GLY A 41 5.00 0.88 5.53
C GLY A 41 3.95 -0.16 5.93
N ARG A 42 2.76 -0.11 5.30
CA ARG A 42 1.66 -1.10 5.51
C ARG A 42 1.50 -2.06 4.34
N ARG A 43 2.61 -2.50 3.75
CA ARG A 43 2.62 -3.40 2.59
C ARG A 43 3.60 -4.53 2.84
N ALA A 44 3.15 -5.76 2.63
CA ALA A 44 4.01 -6.94 2.58
C ALA A 44 4.61 -7.06 1.18
N MET A 45 5.92 -6.88 1.07
CA MET A 45 6.64 -6.91 -0.20
C MET A 45 7.48 -8.16 -0.32
N VAL A 46 7.56 -8.75 -1.51
CA VAL A 46 8.48 -9.86 -1.84
C VAL A 46 9.38 -9.45 -3.00
N ASP A 47 10.65 -9.82 -2.90
CA ASP A 47 11.64 -9.54 -3.95
C ASP A 47 11.38 -10.43 -5.17
N ALA A 48 11.47 -9.82 -6.34
CA ALA A 48 11.30 -10.46 -7.64
C ALA A 48 12.30 -9.91 -8.65
N LYS A 49 12.49 -10.62 -9.76
CA LYS A 49 13.32 -10.14 -10.88
C LYS A 49 12.64 -10.34 -12.23
N PHE A 50 12.82 -9.39 -13.13
CA PHE A 50 12.57 -9.50 -14.56
C PHE A 50 13.90 -9.44 -15.31
N GLY A 51 14.43 -10.60 -15.70
CA GLY A 51 15.78 -10.69 -16.24
C GLY A 51 16.81 -10.17 -15.24
N THR A 52 17.46 -9.05 -15.56
CA THR A 52 18.44 -8.38 -14.69
C THR A 52 17.82 -7.28 -13.81
N HIS A 53 16.53 -6.98 -13.95
CA HIS A 53 15.87 -5.90 -13.21
C HIS A 53 15.36 -6.43 -11.88
N ASP A 54 15.96 -5.97 -10.78
CA ASP A 54 15.48 -6.23 -9.43
C ASP A 54 14.23 -5.38 -9.13
N THR A 55 13.22 -6.00 -8.53
CA THR A 55 11.99 -5.31 -8.16
C THR A 55 11.28 -5.96 -6.98
N ARG A 56 10.16 -5.37 -6.55
CA ARG A 56 9.34 -5.89 -5.46
C ARG A 56 7.86 -5.84 -5.80
N PHE A 57 7.15 -6.89 -5.39
CA PHE A 57 5.70 -6.98 -5.51
C PHE A 57 5.04 -6.91 -4.14
N ILE A 58 3.89 -6.24 -4.07
CA ILE A 58 3.00 -6.35 -2.93
C ILE A 58 2.36 -7.74 -2.97
N VAL A 59 2.47 -8.52 -1.90
CA VAL A 59 1.72 -9.76 -1.76
C VAL A 59 0.25 -9.42 -1.56
N ASP A 60 -0.59 -9.80 -2.52
CA ASP A 60 -1.99 -9.42 -2.53
C ASP A 60 -2.88 -10.65 -2.74
N SER A 61 -3.38 -11.19 -1.63
CA SER A 61 -4.30 -12.33 -1.65
C SER A 61 -5.68 -12.00 -2.22
N GLY A 62 -6.07 -10.71 -2.24
CA GLY A 62 -7.32 -10.23 -2.81
C GLY A 62 -7.27 -10.04 -4.34
N ALA A 63 -6.07 -9.89 -4.90
CA ALA A 63 -5.85 -9.77 -6.33
C ALA A 63 -6.06 -11.12 -7.05
N PHE A 64 -7.09 -11.19 -7.91
CA PHE A 64 -7.35 -12.39 -8.72
C PHE A 64 -6.21 -12.73 -9.69
N TYR A 65 -5.37 -11.76 -10.03
CA TYR A 65 -4.24 -11.92 -10.94
C TYR A 65 -3.12 -10.95 -10.58
N SER A 66 -1.89 -11.34 -10.89
CA SER A 66 -0.73 -10.47 -10.70
C SER A 66 -0.78 -9.29 -11.67
N THR A 67 -0.51 -8.10 -11.16
CA THR A 67 -0.57 -6.86 -11.94
C THR A 67 0.79 -6.18 -11.97
N VAL A 68 1.04 -5.40 -13.02
CA VAL A 68 2.15 -4.44 -13.06
C VAL A 68 1.64 -3.10 -13.60
N SER A 69 2.24 -1.99 -13.16
CA SER A 69 1.90 -0.69 -13.72
C SER A 69 2.38 -0.58 -15.18
N ARG A 70 1.79 0.34 -15.96
CA ARG A 70 2.26 0.61 -17.34
C ARG A 70 3.70 1.12 -17.36
N ALA A 71 4.05 1.96 -16.38
CA ALA A 71 5.39 2.46 -16.19
C ALA A 71 6.38 1.33 -15.93
N SER A 72 6.08 0.46 -14.96
CA SER A 72 6.91 -0.69 -14.61
C SER A 72 7.05 -1.67 -15.77
N ALA A 73 5.96 -1.97 -16.49
CA ALA A 73 6.02 -2.84 -17.66
C ALA A 73 6.96 -2.29 -18.75
N ALA A 74 6.92 -0.97 -19.01
CA ALA A 74 7.82 -0.34 -19.96
C ALA A 74 9.28 -0.35 -19.46
N GLU A 75 9.50 -0.12 -18.16
CA GLU A 75 10.83 -0.16 -17.52
C GLU A 75 11.47 -1.55 -17.63
N PHE A 76 10.69 -2.60 -17.38
CA PHE A 76 11.17 -3.99 -17.47
C PHE A 76 11.23 -4.53 -18.91
N GLY A 77 10.94 -3.69 -19.92
CA GLY A 77 10.96 -4.10 -21.32
C GLY A 77 9.85 -5.10 -21.70
N LEU A 78 8.77 -5.17 -20.92
CA LEU A 78 7.66 -6.07 -21.17
C LEU A 78 6.80 -5.58 -22.35
N SER A 79 6.66 -6.43 -23.36
CA SER A 79 5.72 -6.18 -24.46
C SER A 79 4.29 -6.40 -23.96
N SER A 80 3.50 -5.33 -23.96
CA SER A 80 2.10 -5.36 -23.51
C SER A 80 1.14 -5.24 -24.69
N GLU A 81 0.15 -6.12 -24.72
CA GLU A 81 -0.93 -6.14 -25.70
C GLU A 81 -2.21 -5.61 -25.05
N PRO A 82 -2.93 -4.66 -25.67
CA PRO A 82 -4.20 -4.17 -25.13
C PRO A 82 -5.18 -5.32 -24.91
N ALA A 83 -5.79 -5.39 -23.74
CA ALA A 83 -6.87 -6.33 -23.50
C ALA A 83 -8.12 -5.86 -24.28
N PRO A 84 -9.07 -6.77 -24.59
CA PRO A 84 -10.32 -6.39 -25.23
C PRO A 84 -11.05 -5.27 -24.45
N PRO A 85 -11.76 -4.33 -25.12
CA PRO A 85 -12.35 -3.16 -24.45
C PRO A 85 -13.33 -3.47 -23.29
N TRP A 86 -13.93 -4.66 -23.28
CA TRP A 86 -14.80 -5.15 -22.21
C TRP A 86 -14.03 -5.62 -20.97
N PHE A 87 -12.74 -5.95 -21.11
CA PHE A 87 -11.89 -6.38 -20.02
C PHE A 87 -11.26 -5.17 -19.34
N ARG A 88 -11.84 -4.76 -18.20
CA ARG A 88 -11.35 -3.64 -17.39
C ARG A 88 -10.90 -4.14 -16.03
N LEU A 89 -9.77 -3.64 -15.56
CA LEU A 89 -9.28 -3.92 -14.22
C LEU A 89 -10.09 -3.08 -13.22
N ARG A 90 -10.75 -3.74 -12.28
CA ARG A 90 -11.54 -3.10 -11.22
C ARG A 90 -10.77 -3.11 -9.91
N GLY A 91 -10.73 -1.98 -9.23
CA GLY A 91 -10.18 -1.86 -7.89
C GLY A 91 -11.05 -1.02 -6.96
N VAL A 92 -10.56 -0.83 -5.74
CA VAL A 92 -11.20 -0.03 -4.69
C VAL A 92 -11.64 1.36 -5.20
N ASN A 93 -10.90 1.92 -6.16
CA ASN A 93 -11.08 3.29 -6.66
C ASN A 93 -11.60 3.36 -8.11
N GLY A 94 -12.19 2.27 -8.62
CA GLY A 94 -12.88 2.22 -9.90
C GLY A 94 -12.19 1.34 -10.95
N ASP A 95 -12.54 1.56 -12.21
CA ASP A 95 -12.13 0.71 -13.33
C ASP A 95 -11.08 1.42 -14.21
N THR A 96 -10.10 0.67 -14.70
CA THR A 96 -9.03 1.13 -15.61
C THR A 96 -8.93 0.20 -16.82
N SER A 97 -8.41 0.70 -17.95
CA SER A 97 -8.11 -0.15 -19.10
C SER A 97 -6.94 -1.08 -18.78
N ALA A 98 -7.04 -2.32 -19.23
CA ALA A 98 -6.05 -3.35 -19.01
C ALA A 98 -5.31 -3.68 -20.30
N ALA A 99 -4.05 -4.07 -20.15
CA ALA A 99 -3.27 -4.76 -21.15
C ALA A 99 -2.73 -6.05 -20.51
N VAL A 100 -2.15 -6.94 -21.31
CA VAL A 100 -1.52 -8.17 -20.85
C VAL A 100 -0.09 -8.19 -21.34
N ALA A 101 0.85 -8.55 -20.47
CA ALA A 101 2.22 -8.80 -20.84
C ALA A 101 2.69 -10.16 -20.29
N THR A 102 3.52 -10.87 -21.04
CA THR A 102 4.09 -12.14 -20.60
C THR A 102 5.59 -12.00 -20.40
N ALA A 103 6.04 -12.21 -19.17
CA ALA A 103 7.44 -12.26 -18.81
C ALA A 103 7.98 -13.68 -19.00
N LYS A 104 9.06 -13.81 -19.77
CA LYS A 104 9.70 -15.11 -20.03
C LYS A 104 10.70 -15.48 -18.94
N ASP A 105 11.27 -14.47 -18.29
CA ASP A 105 12.41 -14.50 -17.37
C ASP A 105 12.05 -13.87 -16.02
N PHE A 106 10.91 -14.27 -15.47
CA PHE A 106 10.47 -13.85 -14.15
C PHE A 106 11.02 -14.79 -13.07
N SER A 107 11.46 -14.24 -11.95
CA SER A 107 11.78 -15.02 -10.75
C SER A 107 11.25 -14.35 -9.50
N LEU A 108 10.91 -15.17 -8.50
CA LEU A 108 10.36 -14.73 -7.22
C LEU A 108 11.20 -15.34 -6.10
N ALA A 109 11.80 -14.52 -5.25
CA ALA A 109 12.72 -14.97 -4.20
C ALA A 109 13.81 -15.94 -4.71
N GLY A 110 14.34 -15.70 -5.91
CA GLY A 110 15.35 -16.55 -6.56
C GLY A 110 14.81 -17.81 -7.26
N LEU A 111 13.50 -18.08 -7.17
CA LEU A 111 12.86 -19.19 -7.87
C LEU A 111 12.40 -18.74 -9.27
N PRO A 112 12.95 -19.30 -10.36
CA PRO A 112 12.52 -18.97 -11.71
C PRO A 112 11.11 -19.49 -11.98
N ILE A 113 10.23 -18.64 -12.47
CA ILE A 113 8.87 -18.99 -12.89
C ILE A 113 8.73 -18.61 -14.37
N PRO A 114 8.83 -19.58 -15.30
CA PRO A 114 8.84 -19.27 -16.72
C PRO A 114 7.44 -18.88 -17.22
N ARG A 115 7.39 -17.91 -18.15
CA ARG A 115 6.17 -17.50 -18.89
C ARG A 115 5.02 -17.07 -17.97
N VAL A 116 5.30 -16.12 -17.09
CA VAL A 116 4.28 -15.53 -16.21
C VAL A 116 3.60 -14.40 -16.95
N SER A 117 2.28 -14.46 -17.04
CA SER A 117 1.48 -13.34 -17.54
C SER A 117 1.12 -12.39 -16.40
N PHE A 118 1.11 -11.09 -16.71
CA PHE A 118 0.72 -10.01 -15.83
C PHE A 118 -0.35 -9.16 -16.51
N ILE A 119 -1.31 -8.68 -15.72
CA ILE A 119 -2.20 -7.61 -16.18
C ILE A 119 -1.47 -6.28 -16.03
N VAL A 120 -1.31 -5.57 -17.13
CA VAL A 120 -0.68 -4.25 -17.17
C VAL A 120 -1.75 -3.17 -17.06
N GLY A 121 -1.70 -2.37 -16.01
CA GLY A 121 -2.68 -1.30 -15.78
C GLY A 121 -2.80 -0.91 -14.31
N GLY A 122 -3.72 0.01 -14.01
CA GLY A 122 -3.91 0.51 -12.65
C GLY A 122 -3.02 1.68 -12.27
N THR A 123 -3.09 2.00 -10.99
CA THR A 123 -2.34 3.07 -10.34
C THR A 123 -0.94 2.55 -10.01
N ASP A 124 0.09 3.32 -10.36
CA ASP A 124 1.45 2.99 -9.93
C ASP A 124 1.55 3.23 -8.42
N THR A 125 2.08 2.25 -7.70
CA THR A 125 2.18 2.30 -6.23
C THR A 125 3.58 2.64 -5.75
N GLY A 126 4.50 2.98 -6.67
CA GLY A 126 5.93 3.10 -6.44
C GLY A 126 6.62 1.74 -6.30
N THR A 127 5.99 0.67 -6.78
CA THR A 127 6.46 -0.72 -6.76
C THR A 127 6.03 -1.42 -8.06
N ALA A 128 6.58 -2.59 -8.38
CA ALA A 128 6.31 -3.28 -9.64
C ALA A 128 4.81 -3.47 -9.91
N GLY A 129 4.08 -3.84 -8.84
CA GLY A 129 2.65 -4.13 -8.86
C GLY A 129 2.26 -5.15 -7.79
N LEU A 130 1.18 -5.88 -8.04
CA LEU A 130 0.58 -6.84 -7.11
C LEU A 130 0.92 -8.28 -7.50
N LEU A 131 1.26 -9.12 -6.52
CA LEU A 131 1.41 -10.56 -6.69
C LEU A 131 0.08 -11.23 -6.29
N GLY A 132 -0.65 -11.72 -7.30
CA GLY A 132 -2.01 -12.23 -7.13
C GLY A 132 -2.14 -13.75 -7.26
N GLN A 133 -3.40 -14.20 -7.36
CA GLN A 133 -3.78 -15.62 -7.30
C GLN A 133 -3.26 -16.50 -8.45
N ASN A 134 -2.86 -15.93 -9.59
CA ASN A 134 -2.22 -16.71 -10.65
C ASN A 134 -0.84 -17.28 -10.25
N ILE A 135 -0.22 -16.74 -9.20
CA ILE A 135 1.02 -17.25 -8.62
C ILE A 135 0.77 -17.78 -7.21
N LEU A 136 0.10 -16.99 -6.35
CA LEU A 136 -0.18 -17.40 -4.97
C LEU A 136 -1.08 -18.65 -4.93
N GLY A 137 -2.06 -18.75 -5.84
CA GLY A 137 -3.00 -19.87 -5.91
C GLY A 137 -2.43 -21.17 -6.53
N LEU A 138 -1.13 -21.21 -6.89
CA LEU A 138 -0.48 -22.43 -7.39
C LEU A 138 -0.32 -23.51 -6.31
N ALA A 139 -0.45 -23.13 -5.04
CA ALA A 139 -0.28 -23.97 -3.88
C ALA A 139 -1.19 -23.50 -2.74
N ASP A 140 -1.27 -24.24 -1.64
CA ASP A 140 -1.80 -23.68 -0.40
C ASP A 140 -0.83 -22.60 0.10
N VAL A 141 -1.36 -21.56 0.74
CA VAL A 141 -0.54 -20.39 1.10
C VAL A 141 -0.60 -20.13 2.59
N GLU A 142 0.56 -20.01 3.19
CA GLU A 142 0.74 -19.55 4.55
C GLU A 142 1.19 -18.09 4.56
N TYR A 143 0.40 -17.21 5.15
CA TYR A 143 0.75 -15.82 5.42
C TYR A 143 1.17 -15.70 6.88
N ASP A 144 2.47 -15.58 7.10
CA ASP A 144 3.10 -15.43 8.40
C ASP A 144 3.77 -14.06 8.47
N LEU A 145 2.99 -13.01 8.19
CA LEU A 145 3.48 -11.62 8.22
C LEU A 145 3.98 -11.15 9.59
N PRO A 146 3.45 -11.63 10.74
CA PRO A 146 4.05 -11.34 12.05
C PRO A 146 5.50 -11.82 12.15
N HIS A 147 5.87 -12.86 11.41
CA HIS A 147 7.24 -13.35 11.26
C HIS A 147 7.84 -13.06 9.88
N SER A 148 7.22 -12.13 9.13
CA SER A 148 7.67 -11.61 7.85
C SER A 148 7.96 -12.70 6.80
N ALA A 149 7.06 -13.67 6.67
CA ALA A 149 7.17 -14.72 5.66
C ALA A 149 5.84 -15.00 4.97
N VAL A 150 5.92 -15.40 3.70
CA VAL A 150 4.83 -16.06 2.98
C VAL A 150 5.37 -17.39 2.47
N ARG A 151 4.63 -18.49 2.65
CA ARG A 151 5.09 -19.82 2.24
C ARG A 151 4.09 -20.44 1.28
N LEU A 152 4.60 -20.99 0.19
CA LEU A 152 3.84 -21.84 -0.72
C LEU A 152 4.00 -23.28 -0.24
N ILE A 153 2.89 -23.93 0.07
CA ILE A 153 2.84 -25.21 0.76
C ILE A 153 2.08 -26.23 -0.11
N ARG A 154 2.65 -27.44 -0.20
CA ARG A 154 1.98 -28.61 -0.75
C ARG A 154 1.48 -29.48 0.38
N VAL A 155 0.20 -29.82 0.31
CA VAL A 155 -0.49 -30.67 1.28
C VAL A 155 -0.91 -31.96 0.57
N ASP A 156 -0.34 -33.09 0.99
CA ASP A 156 -0.61 -34.41 0.41
C ASP A 156 -1.26 -35.33 1.45
N GLY A 157 -2.41 -35.93 1.10
CA GLY A 157 -3.06 -36.97 1.91
C GLY A 157 -3.67 -36.51 3.23
N CYS A 158 -3.93 -35.21 3.42
CA CYS A 158 -4.35 -34.67 4.72
C CYS A 158 -5.85 -34.72 5.00
N GLY A 159 -6.72 -34.93 4.01
CA GLY A 159 -8.18 -34.98 4.21
C GLY A 159 -8.69 -33.82 5.08
N ASN A 160 -9.41 -34.15 6.16
CA ASN A 160 -9.96 -33.18 7.12
C ASN A 160 -9.05 -32.86 8.32
N VAL A 161 -7.76 -33.22 8.28
CA VAL A 161 -6.82 -32.91 9.37
C VAL A 161 -6.67 -31.38 9.48
N GLY A 162 -6.61 -30.87 10.72
CA GLY A 162 -6.36 -29.45 10.97
C GLY A 162 -4.97 -29.05 10.48
N LEU A 163 -4.91 -28.11 9.54
CA LEU A 163 -3.65 -27.68 8.91
C LEU A 163 -2.95 -26.52 9.65
N ALA A 164 -3.41 -26.19 10.86
CA ALA A 164 -2.73 -25.26 11.77
C ALA A 164 -1.53 -25.93 12.48
N TYR A 165 -0.64 -26.57 11.72
CA TYR A 165 0.44 -27.42 12.25
C TYR A 165 1.45 -26.66 13.11
N TRP A 166 1.55 -25.33 12.93
CA TRP A 166 2.42 -24.46 13.73
C TRP A 166 1.83 -24.07 15.08
N ALA A 167 0.53 -24.28 15.30
CA ALA A 167 -0.15 -23.81 16.51
C ALA A 167 0.42 -24.47 17.77
N ALA A 168 1.04 -25.64 17.67
CA ALA A 168 1.73 -26.33 18.77
C ALA A 168 0.87 -26.44 20.06
N GLY A 169 -0.44 -26.64 19.92
CA GLY A 169 -1.40 -26.70 21.02
C GLY A 169 -2.10 -25.37 21.37
N LYS A 170 -1.73 -24.25 20.75
CA LYS A 170 -2.48 -22.99 20.82
C LYS A 170 -3.87 -23.16 20.17
N PRO A 171 -4.92 -22.51 20.70
CA PRO A 171 -6.20 -22.42 20.02
C PRO A 171 -6.03 -21.79 18.63
N PHE A 172 -6.73 -22.32 17.64
CA PHE A 172 -6.80 -21.75 16.29
C PHE A 172 -8.26 -21.66 15.84
N SER A 173 -8.56 -20.65 15.02
CA SER A 173 -9.88 -20.43 14.44
C SER A 173 -9.89 -20.90 12.98
N THR A 174 -11.08 -21.27 12.48
CA THR A 174 -11.25 -21.68 11.08
C THR A 174 -12.40 -20.94 10.43
N ILE A 175 -12.19 -20.46 9.21
CA ILE A 175 -13.23 -19.84 8.39
C ILE A 175 -13.45 -20.68 7.13
N PRO A 176 -14.69 -21.15 6.88
CA PRO A 176 -15.08 -21.72 5.59
C PRO A 176 -14.93 -20.69 4.48
N LEU A 177 -14.18 -21.06 3.44
CA LEU A 177 -14.05 -20.27 2.23
C LEU A 177 -15.15 -20.62 1.24
N GLU A 178 -15.62 -19.63 0.48
CA GLU A 178 -16.72 -19.80 -0.47
C GLU A 178 -16.36 -20.85 -1.54
N ARG A 179 -17.19 -21.90 -1.61
CA ARG A 179 -17.13 -22.94 -2.64
C ARG A 179 -17.91 -22.47 -3.86
N GLY A 180 -17.41 -21.50 -4.62
CA GLY A 180 -18.22 -20.86 -5.68
C GLY A 180 -17.47 -20.11 -6.77
N GLY A 181 -17.18 -20.80 -7.88
CA GLY A 181 -16.79 -20.20 -9.16
C GLY A 181 -15.29 -20.33 -9.47
N THR A 182 -14.85 -21.55 -9.74
CA THR A 182 -13.49 -21.96 -10.15
C THR A 182 -13.13 -21.48 -11.58
N GLY A 183 -13.44 -20.23 -11.91
CA GLY A 183 -12.85 -19.56 -13.06
C GLY A 183 -11.49 -18.97 -12.65
N PRO A 184 -10.51 -18.88 -13.55
CA PRO A 184 -9.18 -18.34 -13.28
C PRO A 184 -9.16 -16.83 -12.92
N TRP A 185 -10.33 -16.24 -12.69
CA TRP A 185 -10.58 -14.80 -12.56
C TRP A 185 -11.27 -14.40 -11.25
N LYS A 186 -11.48 -15.35 -10.31
CA LYS A 186 -12.09 -15.04 -9.01
C LYS A 186 -11.07 -15.16 -7.87
N PRO A 187 -11.05 -14.24 -6.90
CA PRO A 187 -10.19 -14.40 -5.73
C PRO A 187 -10.66 -15.56 -4.85
N HIS A 188 -9.73 -16.38 -4.39
CA HIS A 188 -10.01 -17.64 -3.68
C HIS A 188 -10.14 -17.50 -2.16
N THR A 189 -9.97 -16.29 -1.61
CA THR A 189 -9.90 -16.04 -0.17
C THR A 189 -11.11 -15.27 0.37
N ILE A 190 -12.31 -15.65 -0.06
CA ILE A 190 -13.57 -15.07 0.44
C ILE A 190 -14.16 -15.98 1.50
N GLY A 191 -14.34 -15.47 2.72
CA GLY A 191 -14.94 -16.17 3.85
C GLY A 191 -16.13 -15.43 4.44
N THR A 192 -16.92 -16.12 5.26
CA THR A 192 -18.01 -15.48 6.02
C THR A 192 -17.54 -15.07 7.40
N VAL A 193 -17.78 -13.81 7.77
CA VAL A 193 -17.53 -13.25 9.12
C VAL A 193 -18.82 -12.65 9.65
N LEU A 194 -18.94 -12.41 10.97
CA LEU A 194 -20.08 -11.69 11.53
C LEU A 194 -19.63 -10.34 12.08
N VAL A 195 -20.29 -9.26 11.68
CA VAL A 195 -20.06 -7.91 12.24
C VAL A 195 -21.35 -7.45 12.88
N ASN A 196 -21.33 -7.13 14.18
CA ASN A 196 -22.54 -6.89 14.98
C ASN A 196 -23.59 -8.00 14.83
N GLY A 197 -23.14 -9.25 14.72
CA GLY A 197 -23.99 -10.43 14.47
C GLY A 197 -24.52 -10.57 13.04
N VAL A 198 -24.23 -9.63 12.13
CA VAL A 198 -24.67 -9.67 10.73
C VAL A 198 -23.61 -10.35 9.87
N LYS A 199 -24.01 -11.35 9.07
CA LYS A 199 -23.11 -12.06 8.15
C LYS A 199 -22.60 -11.12 7.06
N MET A 200 -21.28 -11.13 6.88
CA MET A 200 -20.56 -10.38 5.85
C MET A 200 -19.68 -11.32 5.02
N ARG A 201 -19.66 -11.09 3.71
CA ARG A 201 -18.69 -11.71 2.81
C ARG A 201 -17.37 -10.93 2.89
N ALA A 202 -16.38 -11.48 3.57
CA ALA A 202 -15.07 -10.86 3.75
C ALA A 202 -14.06 -11.41 2.76
N VAL A 203 -13.44 -10.52 1.98
CA VAL A 203 -12.26 -10.86 1.18
C VAL A 203 -11.04 -10.70 2.06
N PHE A 204 -10.27 -11.76 2.28
CA PHE A 204 -8.99 -11.68 2.98
C PHE A 204 -7.94 -11.20 1.98
N ASP A 205 -7.53 -9.94 2.15
CA ASP A 205 -6.75 -9.17 1.19
C ASP A 205 -5.51 -8.58 1.88
N SER A 206 -4.37 -9.26 1.74
CA SER A 206 -3.08 -8.80 2.27
C SER A 206 -2.53 -7.54 1.56
N GLY A 207 -3.04 -7.20 0.37
CA GLY A 207 -2.70 -5.99 -0.38
C GLY A 207 -3.44 -4.75 0.10
N ALA A 208 -4.61 -4.92 0.72
CA ALA A 208 -5.35 -3.85 1.36
C ALA A 208 -4.62 -3.33 2.61
N GLN A 209 -4.20 -2.06 2.60
CA GLN A 209 -3.42 -1.48 3.71
C GLN A 209 -4.13 -1.46 5.07
N THR A 210 -5.45 -1.52 5.08
CA THR A 210 -6.31 -1.54 6.27
C THR A 210 -7.60 -2.28 5.98
N THR A 211 -8.21 -2.85 7.01
CA THR A 211 -9.55 -3.40 6.94
C THR A 211 -10.57 -2.31 6.60
N VAL A 212 -11.41 -2.57 5.60
CA VAL A 212 -12.43 -1.63 5.10
C VAL A 212 -13.73 -2.33 4.73
N MET A 213 -14.86 -1.74 5.09
CA MET A 213 -16.20 -2.25 4.79
C MET A 213 -16.95 -1.29 3.84
N THR A 214 -17.76 -1.84 2.93
CA THR A 214 -18.61 -1.02 2.05
C THR A 214 -19.66 -0.26 2.87
N LEU A 215 -20.08 0.93 2.42
CA LEU A 215 -21.18 1.66 3.08
C LEU A 215 -22.47 0.84 3.12
N ALA A 216 -22.74 0.02 2.10
CA ALA A 216 -23.90 -0.85 2.06
C ALA A 216 -23.84 -1.91 3.18
N ALA A 217 -22.70 -2.58 3.36
CA ALA A 217 -22.52 -3.56 4.42
C ALA A 217 -22.51 -2.93 5.82
N ALA A 218 -21.86 -1.77 5.99
CA ALA A 218 -21.88 -1.02 7.24
C ALA A 218 -23.31 -0.66 7.65
N LYS A 219 -24.14 -0.20 6.70
CA LYS A 219 -25.55 0.08 6.94
C LYS A 219 -26.31 -1.15 7.41
N ARG A 220 -26.04 -2.33 6.83
CA ARG A 220 -26.64 -3.60 7.29
C ARG A 220 -26.21 -3.98 8.71
N ALA A 221 -25.00 -3.63 9.11
CA ALA A 221 -24.50 -3.77 10.48
C ALA A 221 -24.95 -2.65 11.45
N GLY A 222 -25.82 -1.73 11.00
CA GLY A 222 -26.36 -0.64 11.82
C GLY A 222 -25.50 0.63 11.89
N ILE A 223 -24.45 0.74 11.07
CA ILE A 223 -23.52 1.88 11.07
C ILE A 223 -23.63 2.68 9.77
N THR A 224 -23.71 4.01 9.87
CA THR A 224 -23.65 4.94 8.75
C THR A 224 -22.56 5.99 8.97
N PRO A 225 -22.17 6.78 7.95
CA PRO A 225 -21.22 7.89 8.13
C PRO A 225 -21.64 8.94 9.17
N THR A 226 -22.92 8.98 9.55
CA THR A 226 -23.48 9.91 10.55
C THR A 226 -23.72 9.26 11.91
N SER A 227 -23.40 7.97 12.07
CA SER A 227 -23.54 7.28 13.36
C SER A 227 -22.60 7.87 14.42
N PRO A 228 -22.97 7.84 15.71
CA PRO A 228 -22.11 8.30 16.79
C PRO A 228 -20.72 7.62 16.78
N GLY A 229 -19.66 8.42 16.99
CA GLY A 229 -18.28 7.93 17.01
C GLY A 229 -17.64 7.67 15.64
N VAL A 230 -18.38 7.83 14.55
CA VAL A 230 -17.83 7.76 13.19
C VAL A 230 -17.12 9.07 12.85
N THR A 231 -15.89 8.97 12.35
CA THR A 231 -15.04 10.14 12.04
C THR A 231 -14.53 10.07 10.62
N ALA A 232 -14.53 11.19 9.90
CA ALA A 232 -13.93 11.26 8.57
C ALA A 232 -12.40 11.11 8.67
N VAL A 233 -11.82 10.21 7.86
CA VAL A 233 -10.37 9.92 7.87
C VAL A 233 -9.68 10.60 6.67
N GLY A 234 -10.41 10.82 5.58
CA GLY A 234 -9.90 11.49 4.38
C GLY A 234 -10.25 10.74 3.11
N LEU A 235 -9.46 10.98 2.06
CA LEU A 235 -9.61 10.35 0.75
C LEU A 235 -8.68 9.12 0.65
N ASN A 236 -9.21 7.97 0.27
CA ASN A 236 -8.42 6.75 0.05
C ASN A 236 -8.00 6.61 -1.42
N SER A 237 -6.79 6.07 -1.64
CA SER A 237 -6.16 5.81 -2.95
C SER A 237 -5.97 4.30 -3.16
N GLY A 238 -6.21 3.79 -4.36
CA GLY A 238 -6.10 2.38 -4.73
C GLY A 238 -6.09 2.22 -6.26
N ILE A 239 -6.34 1.01 -6.77
CA ILE A 239 -6.46 0.78 -8.22
C ILE A 239 -7.69 1.54 -8.75
N GLY A 240 -7.46 2.39 -9.76
CA GLY A 240 -8.46 3.23 -10.40
C GLY A 240 -8.23 4.72 -10.12
N SER A 241 -8.79 5.59 -10.97
CA SER A 241 -8.46 7.01 -10.99
C SER A 241 -9.23 7.87 -9.96
N LYS A 242 -10.20 7.31 -9.23
CA LYS A 242 -11.02 8.08 -8.28
C LYS A 242 -10.35 8.14 -6.92
N GLN A 243 -10.66 9.18 -6.14
CA GLN A 243 -10.35 9.23 -4.71
C GLN A 243 -11.66 9.21 -3.94
N LEU A 244 -11.80 8.30 -2.98
CA LEU A 244 -13.07 8.05 -2.30
C LEU A 244 -13.00 8.49 -0.85
N ALA A 245 -14.06 9.13 -0.37
CA ALA A 245 -14.18 9.52 1.04
C ALA A 245 -14.25 8.26 1.92
N THR A 246 -13.53 8.31 3.04
CA THR A 246 -13.44 7.23 4.02
C THR A 246 -13.71 7.73 5.42
N TRP A 247 -14.35 6.89 6.20
CA TRP A 247 -14.65 7.13 7.60
C TRP A 247 -14.12 6.00 8.46
N ARG A 248 -13.74 6.29 9.70
CA ARG A 248 -13.40 5.30 10.72
C ARG A 248 -14.62 5.11 11.59
N ALA A 249 -15.11 3.88 11.67
CA ALA A 249 -16.34 3.56 12.37
C ALA A 249 -16.10 2.58 13.52
N PRO A 250 -16.73 2.78 14.68
CA PRO A 250 -16.82 1.77 15.73
C PRO A 250 -17.93 0.76 15.42
N PHE A 251 -17.69 -0.50 15.77
CA PHE A 251 -18.68 -1.57 15.77
C PHE A 251 -18.69 -2.21 17.15
N ASP A 252 -19.72 -2.99 17.48
CA ASP A 252 -19.85 -3.67 18.77
C ASP A 252 -19.00 -4.93 18.81
N THR A 253 -19.04 -5.73 17.75
CA THR A 253 -18.29 -6.98 17.64
C THR A 253 -17.92 -7.31 16.19
N ILE A 254 -16.82 -8.05 16.04
CA ILE A 254 -16.55 -8.85 14.84
C ILE A 254 -16.16 -10.28 15.26
N ASP A 255 -16.78 -11.27 14.63
CA ASP A 255 -16.51 -12.70 14.80
C ASP A 255 -15.85 -13.25 13.53
N LEU A 256 -14.64 -13.76 13.69
CA LEU A 256 -13.76 -14.28 12.64
C LEU A 256 -13.60 -15.80 12.79
N GLY A 257 -14.66 -16.54 12.48
CA GLY A 257 -14.62 -18.01 12.55
C GLY A 257 -14.44 -18.52 13.97
N GLY A 258 -15.00 -17.81 14.94
CA GLY A 258 -14.95 -18.14 16.35
C GLY A 258 -14.07 -17.24 17.20
N GLU A 259 -13.23 -16.41 16.59
CA GLU A 259 -12.51 -15.35 17.29
C GLU A 259 -13.37 -14.10 17.39
N ILE A 260 -13.88 -13.80 18.60
CA ILE A 260 -14.75 -12.66 18.84
C ILE A 260 -13.90 -11.49 19.35
N VAL A 261 -13.80 -10.44 18.53
CA VAL A 261 -13.12 -9.19 18.87
C VAL A 261 -14.17 -8.14 19.25
N PRO A 262 -14.18 -7.67 20.52
CA PRO A 262 -15.11 -6.65 20.96
C PRO A 262 -14.67 -5.24 20.53
N HIS A 263 -15.66 -4.40 20.27
CA HIS A 263 -15.54 -2.97 19.98
C HIS A 263 -14.59 -2.56 18.84
N PRO A 264 -14.47 -3.30 17.72
CA PRO A 264 -13.46 -3.03 16.70
C PRO A 264 -13.67 -1.67 16.01
N LYS A 265 -12.58 -1.08 15.51
CA LYS A 265 -12.61 0.20 14.77
C LYS A 265 -11.88 0.10 13.43
N PHE A 266 -12.63 -0.10 12.35
CA PHE A 266 -12.08 -0.16 10.99
C PHE A 266 -12.78 0.84 10.05
N GLN A 267 -12.31 0.92 8.80
CA GLN A 267 -12.80 1.92 7.86
C GLN A 267 -14.12 1.49 7.21
N ILE A 268 -14.95 2.48 6.87
CA ILE A 268 -16.08 2.33 5.95
C ILE A 268 -15.88 3.26 4.77
N ALA A 269 -16.26 2.82 3.57
CA ALA A 269 -16.03 3.57 2.34
C ALA A 269 -17.07 3.25 1.26
N ASP A 270 -17.33 4.20 0.36
CA ASP A 270 -18.19 3.98 -0.81
C ASP A 270 -17.39 3.29 -1.94
N ILE A 271 -17.02 2.04 -1.68
CA ILE A 271 -16.18 1.22 -2.56
C ILE A 271 -17.01 0.11 -3.19
N ARG A 272 -16.63 -0.29 -4.41
CA ARG A 272 -17.21 -1.44 -5.10
C ARG A 272 -16.19 -2.56 -5.14
N ILE A 273 -16.46 -3.63 -4.40
CA ILE A 273 -15.59 -4.80 -4.26
C ILE A 273 -16.44 -6.08 -4.43
N ASP A 274 -15.78 -7.21 -4.68
CA ASP A 274 -16.45 -8.52 -4.84
C ASP A 274 -16.82 -9.18 -3.49
N GLY A 275 -17.25 -8.35 -2.53
CA GLY A 275 -17.55 -8.70 -1.15
C GLY A 275 -18.24 -7.56 -0.41
N ASP A 276 -18.42 -7.75 0.89
CA ASP A 276 -18.97 -6.74 1.79
C ASP A 276 -17.87 -5.93 2.47
N MET A 277 -16.71 -6.55 2.68
CA MET A 277 -15.54 -5.96 3.31
C MET A 277 -14.23 -6.62 2.86
N LEU A 278 -13.13 -5.88 2.99
CA LEU A 278 -11.76 -6.39 2.91
C LEU A 278 -11.21 -6.51 4.33
N ILE A 279 -10.69 -7.69 4.68
CA ILE A 279 -9.87 -7.90 5.87
C ILE A 279 -8.42 -7.71 5.45
N GLY A 280 -7.83 -6.60 5.91
CA GLY A 280 -6.60 -6.05 5.37
C GLY A 280 -5.32 -6.46 6.10
N PHE A 281 -4.21 -5.86 5.68
CA PHE A 281 -2.88 -6.01 6.24
C PHE A 281 -2.81 -5.80 7.77
N ASP A 282 -3.67 -4.95 8.34
CA ASP A 282 -3.79 -4.76 9.79
C ASP A 282 -4.20 -6.05 10.54
N PHE A 283 -5.03 -6.89 9.92
CA PHE A 283 -5.35 -8.21 10.43
C PHE A 283 -4.22 -9.22 10.17
N PHE A 284 -3.68 -9.27 8.94
CA PHE A 284 -2.61 -10.21 8.59
C PHE A 284 -1.32 -10.00 9.41
N LEU A 285 -1.06 -8.79 9.93
CA LEU A 285 0.08 -8.52 10.82
C LEU A 285 -0.07 -9.03 12.25
N THR A 286 -1.28 -9.42 12.63
CA THR A 286 -1.60 -9.91 13.98
C THR A 286 -1.89 -11.40 14.00
N HIS A 287 -1.96 -12.04 12.83
CA HIS A 287 -2.33 -13.43 12.70
C HIS A 287 -1.39 -14.17 11.75
N ARG A 288 -1.11 -15.43 12.06
CA ARG A 288 -0.58 -16.39 11.10
C ARG A 288 -1.75 -17.12 10.47
N ILE A 289 -1.82 -17.07 9.15
CA ILE A 289 -2.98 -17.49 8.37
C ILE A 289 -2.54 -18.55 7.37
N PHE A 290 -3.27 -19.67 7.29
CA PHE A 290 -3.08 -20.67 6.26
C PHE A 290 -4.35 -20.84 5.44
N VAL A 291 -4.23 -20.63 4.14
CA VAL A 291 -5.31 -20.79 3.17
C VAL A 291 -5.13 -22.14 2.49
N SER A 292 -6.02 -23.08 2.80
CA SER A 292 -6.08 -24.36 2.10
C SER A 292 -7.07 -24.31 0.95
N ASN A 293 -6.54 -24.38 -0.28
CA ASN A 293 -7.33 -24.46 -1.49
C ASN A 293 -8.02 -25.82 -1.62
N ALA A 294 -7.35 -26.90 -1.19
CA ALA A 294 -7.91 -28.25 -1.23
C ALA A 294 -9.12 -28.41 -0.29
N ASN A 295 -9.04 -27.87 0.92
CA ASN A 295 -10.08 -28.03 1.94
C ASN A 295 -11.13 -26.90 1.92
N HIS A 296 -10.87 -25.81 1.19
CA HIS A 296 -11.66 -24.57 1.22
C HIS A 296 -11.81 -24.03 2.66
N LEU A 297 -10.71 -24.04 3.39
CA LEU A 297 -10.65 -23.58 4.78
C LEU A 297 -9.47 -22.63 4.95
N LEU A 298 -9.74 -21.56 5.70
CA LEU A 298 -8.70 -20.68 6.23
C LEU A 298 -8.53 -21.01 7.70
N TYR A 299 -7.29 -21.30 8.10
CA TYR A 299 -6.88 -21.54 9.49
C TYR A 299 -6.12 -20.32 9.99
N MET A 300 -6.34 -19.90 11.23
CA MET A 300 -5.61 -18.76 11.79
C MET A 300 -5.31 -18.92 13.26
N THR A 301 -4.16 -18.39 13.66
CA THR A 301 -3.77 -18.18 15.05
C THR A 301 -3.41 -16.72 15.24
N TYR A 302 -3.82 -16.17 16.39
CA TYR A 302 -3.37 -14.85 16.79
C TYR A 302 -1.90 -14.91 17.24
N GLU A 303 -1.07 -14.05 16.67
CA GLU A 303 0.38 -13.95 16.88
C GLU A 303 0.78 -12.60 17.53
N GLY A 304 -0.15 -11.89 18.17
CA GLY A 304 0.18 -10.66 18.91
C GLY A 304 -0.10 -9.35 18.19
N GLY A 305 -0.29 -8.29 18.98
CA GLY A 305 -0.48 -6.91 18.51
C GLY A 305 -1.94 -6.46 18.36
N PRO A 306 -2.17 -5.17 18.10
CA PRO A 306 -3.51 -4.61 18.07
C PRO A 306 -4.31 -5.06 16.83
N VAL A 307 -5.41 -5.78 17.04
CA VAL A 307 -6.33 -6.20 15.97
C VAL A 307 -7.30 -5.06 15.67
N PHE A 308 -7.40 -4.67 14.40
CA PHE A 308 -8.20 -3.50 13.95
C PHE A 308 -7.84 -2.20 14.69
N GLY A 309 -6.57 -2.03 15.08
CA GLY A 309 -6.09 -0.83 15.75
C GLY A 309 -6.46 -0.72 17.23
N LEU A 310 -6.93 -1.80 17.85
CA LEU A 310 -7.20 -1.89 19.29
C LEU A 310 -6.34 -3.00 19.89
N THR A 311 -5.81 -2.81 21.10
CA THR A 311 -5.28 -3.91 21.92
C THR A 311 -6.50 -4.62 22.52
N PRO A 312 -6.94 -5.77 22.01
CA PRO A 312 -8.23 -6.32 22.39
C PRO A 312 -8.19 -6.88 23.82
N SER A 313 -8.69 -6.17 24.83
CA SER A 313 -8.91 -6.77 26.14
C SER A 313 -10.16 -7.64 26.08
N GLY A 314 -10.03 -8.94 26.38
CA GLY A 314 -11.18 -9.85 26.46
C GLY A 314 -11.57 -10.54 25.16
N ALA A 315 -10.67 -10.61 24.17
CA ALA A 315 -10.85 -11.50 23.02
C ALA A 315 -10.98 -12.96 23.47
N ARG A 316 -11.90 -13.70 22.85
CA ARG A 316 -12.21 -15.08 23.20
C ARG A 316 -12.42 -15.95 21.97
N THR A 317 -12.13 -17.24 22.13
CA THR A 317 -12.58 -18.29 21.20
C THR A 317 -14.08 -18.55 21.38
N THR A 318 -14.69 -19.31 20.46
CA THR A 318 -16.11 -19.74 20.58
C THR A 318 -16.36 -20.60 21.81
N ALA A 319 -15.33 -21.31 22.29
CA ALA A 319 -15.35 -22.07 23.53
C ALA A 319 -15.24 -21.18 24.80
N GLY A 320 -15.13 -19.85 24.63
CA GLY A 320 -15.04 -18.88 25.71
C GLY A 320 -13.64 -18.70 26.30
N GLU A 321 -12.64 -19.41 25.75
CA GLU A 321 -11.26 -19.33 26.20
C GLU A 321 -10.69 -17.94 25.91
N LYS A 322 -10.05 -17.34 26.92
CA LYS A 322 -9.40 -16.04 26.75
C LYS A 322 -8.19 -16.20 25.85
N LEU A 323 -8.13 -15.42 24.78
CA LEU A 323 -6.92 -15.32 23.96
C LEU A 323 -5.93 -14.44 24.72
N ASP A 324 -4.78 -15.00 25.12
CA ASP A 324 -3.68 -14.23 25.67
C ASP A 324 -2.99 -13.48 24.54
N LEU A 325 -3.12 -12.16 24.55
CA LEU A 325 -2.64 -11.30 23.50
C LEU A 325 -1.23 -10.72 23.77
N THR A 326 -0.52 -11.29 24.74
CA THR A 326 0.85 -10.89 25.10
C THR A 326 1.88 -11.78 24.39
N ASP A 327 2.27 -11.36 23.18
CA ASP A 327 3.17 -12.13 22.31
C ASP A 327 4.65 -12.07 22.76
N THR A 328 5.28 -13.25 22.82
CA THR A 328 6.72 -13.48 23.07
C THR A 328 7.32 -14.33 21.94
N ALA A 329 7.49 -13.73 20.76
CA ALA A 329 8.24 -14.32 19.65
C ALA A 329 9.74 -14.48 19.98
N ALA A 330 10.33 -15.58 19.50
CA ALA A 330 11.76 -15.89 19.63
C ALA A 330 12.63 -14.70 19.19
N VAL A 331 13.68 -14.39 19.96
CA VAL A 331 14.58 -13.26 19.68
C VAL A 331 15.35 -13.57 18.38
N PRO A 332 15.29 -12.69 17.36
CA PRO A 332 16.09 -12.83 16.15
C PRO A 332 17.58 -12.99 16.47
N THR A 333 18.29 -13.76 15.67
CA THR A 333 19.73 -14.03 15.84
C THR A 333 20.59 -13.42 14.75
N ASP A 334 19.99 -12.78 13.74
CA ASP A 334 20.66 -12.15 12.61
C ASP A 334 20.13 -10.72 12.36
N ALA A 335 20.91 -9.92 11.61
CA ALA A 335 20.57 -8.53 11.31
C ALA A 335 19.23 -8.42 10.57
N GLU A 336 19.01 -9.31 9.60
CA GLU A 336 17.78 -9.37 8.83
C GLU A 336 16.57 -9.68 9.71
N GLY A 337 16.69 -10.65 10.63
CA GLY A 337 15.61 -10.97 11.57
C GLY A 337 15.26 -9.82 12.50
N PHE A 338 16.25 -9.05 12.97
CA PHE A 338 15.98 -7.82 13.71
C PHE A 338 15.31 -6.75 12.85
N SER A 339 15.76 -6.52 11.61
CA SER A 339 15.11 -5.58 10.68
C SER A 339 13.66 -5.98 10.39
N ARG A 340 13.40 -7.26 10.13
CA ARG A 340 12.04 -7.82 9.93
C ARG A 340 11.16 -7.59 11.15
N ARG A 341 11.63 -7.96 12.35
CA ARG A 341 10.86 -7.79 13.59
C ARG A 341 10.64 -6.32 13.93
N ALA A 342 11.62 -5.46 13.67
CA ALA A 342 11.46 -4.02 13.81
C ALA A 342 10.31 -3.49 12.95
N ALA A 343 10.21 -3.91 11.69
CA ALA A 343 9.13 -3.48 10.83
C ALA A 343 7.75 -3.90 11.35
N VAL A 344 7.65 -5.09 11.96
CA VAL A 344 6.45 -5.57 12.66
C VAL A 344 6.15 -4.73 13.91
N PHE A 345 7.15 -4.36 14.72
CA PHE A 345 6.95 -3.45 15.86
C PHE A 345 6.47 -2.06 15.40
N LEU A 346 7.10 -1.50 14.37
CA LEU A 346 6.74 -0.19 13.82
C LEU A 346 5.33 -0.18 13.25
N SER A 347 4.92 -1.23 12.53
CA SER A 347 3.54 -1.36 12.04
C SER A 347 2.52 -1.49 13.17
N LYS A 348 2.93 -2.06 14.32
CA LYS A 348 2.16 -2.13 15.57
C LYS A 348 2.26 -0.85 16.43
N ARG A 349 2.85 0.25 15.92
CA ARG A 349 3.13 1.51 16.65
C ARG A 349 4.00 1.36 17.91
N ARG A 350 4.75 0.26 18.04
CA ARG A 350 5.74 0.00 19.09
C ARG A 350 7.08 0.57 18.66
N ILE A 351 7.18 1.90 18.69
CA ILE A 351 8.27 2.62 18.03
C ILE A 351 9.62 2.36 18.69
N GLU A 352 9.67 2.38 20.02
CA GLU A 352 10.90 2.15 20.78
C GLU A 352 11.47 0.76 20.53
N GLU A 353 10.64 -0.28 20.57
CA GLU A 353 11.09 -1.65 20.28
C GLU A 353 11.52 -1.82 18.82
N GLY A 354 10.81 -1.17 17.89
CA GLY A 354 11.20 -1.14 16.48
C GLY A 354 12.56 -0.48 16.25
N LEU A 355 12.79 0.67 16.89
CA LEU A 355 14.08 1.37 16.81
C LEU A 355 15.21 0.56 17.46
N ALA A 356 14.95 -0.09 18.61
CA ALA A 356 15.93 -0.93 19.29
C ALA A 356 16.36 -2.14 18.43
N ASP A 357 15.41 -2.75 17.71
CA ASP A 357 15.73 -3.83 16.78
C ASP A 357 16.47 -3.32 15.53
N LEU A 358 16.11 -2.15 14.99
CA LEU A 358 16.87 -1.52 13.92
C LEU A 358 18.30 -1.16 14.34
N ASP A 359 18.51 -0.73 15.58
CA ASP A 359 19.83 -0.49 16.14
C ASP A 359 20.67 -1.77 16.15
N LYS A 360 20.09 -2.91 16.53
CA LYS A 360 20.75 -4.22 16.45
C LYS A 360 21.05 -4.61 15.00
N ALA A 361 20.08 -4.45 14.09
CA ALA A 361 20.29 -4.76 12.67
C ALA A 361 21.46 -3.95 12.07
N VAL A 362 21.49 -2.64 12.35
CA VAL A 362 22.58 -1.75 11.92
C VAL A 362 23.91 -2.11 12.58
N ALA A 363 23.91 -2.50 13.86
CA ALA A 363 25.14 -2.91 14.54
C ALA A 363 25.71 -4.22 13.99
N MET A 364 24.85 -5.18 13.64
CA MET A 364 25.25 -6.49 13.11
C MET A 364 25.67 -6.44 11.63
N ALA A 365 25.16 -5.48 10.86
CA ALA A 365 25.48 -5.30 9.45
C ALA A 365 25.69 -3.80 9.13
N PRO A 366 26.80 -3.20 9.57
CA PRO A 366 27.00 -1.74 9.55
C PRO A 366 27.17 -1.15 8.14
N THR A 367 27.48 -1.98 7.15
CA THR A 367 27.62 -1.61 5.73
C THR A 367 26.32 -1.81 4.94
N GLU A 368 25.29 -2.40 5.55
CA GLU A 368 24.00 -2.63 4.89
C GLU A 368 23.13 -1.38 5.02
N GLY A 369 23.15 -0.55 3.99
CA GLY A 369 22.51 0.76 3.99
C GLY A 369 21.00 0.73 4.24
N ARG A 370 20.31 -0.34 3.84
CA ARG A 370 18.84 -0.42 3.97
C ARG A 370 18.37 -0.38 5.42
N TYR A 371 19.14 -0.94 6.36
CA TYR A 371 18.76 -0.91 7.78
C TYR A 371 18.88 0.50 8.35
N VAL A 372 19.92 1.24 7.94
CA VAL A 372 20.09 2.65 8.32
C VAL A 372 18.95 3.50 7.74
N TYR A 373 18.57 3.24 6.49
CA TYR A 373 17.44 3.92 5.85
C TYR A 373 16.09 3.61 6.53
N GLN A 374 15.81 2.34 6.85
CA GLN A 374 14.61 1.97 7.61
C GLN A 374 14.57 2.67 8.98
N ARG A 375 15.73 2.76 9.66
CA ARG A 375 15.84 3.50 10.92
C ARG A 375 15.58 4.99 10.74
N ALA A 376 16.10 5.60 9.67
CA ALA A 376 15.78 6.99 9.35
C ALA A 376 14.27 7.22 9.18
N GLN A 377 13.59 6.33 8.44
CA GLN A 377 12.14 6.39 8.23
C GLN A 377 11.37 6.28 9.54
N ALA A 378 11.75 5.33 10.41
CA ALA A 378 11.14 5.15 11.73
C ALA A 378 11.33 6.40 12.61
N ARG A 379 12.55 6.96 12.63
CA ARG A 379 12.89 8.19 13.36
C ARG A 379 12.10 9.40 12.86
N LEU A 380 11.94 9.57 11.54
CA LEU A 380 11.11 10.62 10.95
C LEU A 380 9.64 10.48 11.34
N ALA A 381 9.10 9.26 11.27
CA ALA A 381 7.72 8.99 11.68
C ALA A 381 7.48 9.31 13.17
N HIS A 382 8.54 9.32 13.98
CA HIS A 382 8.52 9.67 15.40
C HIS A 382 9.02 11.10 15.71
N GLY A 383 9.25 11.93 14.69
CA GLY A 383 9.69 13.32 14.88
C GLY A 383 11.14 13.50 15.33
N GLN A 384 11.96 12.43 15.31
CA GLN A 384 13.39 12.48 15.64
C GLN A 384 14.22 12.99 14.44
N LEU A 385 13.97 14.24 14.03
CA LEU A 385 14.48 14.82 12.78
C LEU A 385 16.02 14.83 12.68
N LEU A 386 16.73 15.18 13.75
CA LEU A 386 18.21 15.24 13.75
C LEU A 386 18.84 13.85 13.62
N LEU A 387 18.31 12.86 14.34
CA LEU A 387 18.78 11.47 14.26
C LEU A 387 18.48 10.86 12.90
N ALA A 388 17.31 11.19 12.33
CA ALA A 388 16.97 10.78 10.98
C ALA A 388 17.88 11.44 9.92
N ALA A 389 18.25 12.70 10.08
CA ALA A 389 19.19 13.37 9.18
C ALA A 389 20.55 12.66 9.16
N ALA A 390 21.09 12.34 10.35
CA ALA A 390 22.34 11.60 10.48
C ALA A 390 22.26 10.20 9.83
N ASP A 391 21.15 9.48 10.01
CA ASP A 391 20.94 8.20 9.35
C ASP A 391 20.83 8.35 7.83
N LEU A 392 20.15 9.39 7.31
CA LEU A 392 20.06 9.62 5.87
C LEU A 392 21.40 10.01 5.25
N ASP A 393 22.23 10.76 5.97
CA ASP A 393 23.59 11.05 5.52
C ASP A 393 24.43 9.78 5.42
N LYS A 394 24.34 8.88 6.41
CA LYS A 394 24.98 7.55 6.34
C LYS A 394 24.35 6.65 5.28
N ALA A 395 23.04 6.67 5.11
CA ALA A 395 22.35 5.83 4.13
C ALA A 395 22.75 6.21 2.69
N VAL A 396 22.92 7.51 2.40
CA VAL A 396 23.39 7.96 1.08
C VAL A 396 24.85 7.57 0.81
N THR A 397 25.71 7.46 1.83
CA THR A 397 27.08 6.96 1.58
C THR A 397 27.11 5.46 1.29
N LEU A 398 26.19 4.70 1.88
CA LEU A 398 26.07 3.25 1.67
C LEU A 398 25.29 2.89 0.41
N MET A 399 24.34 3.74 -0.01
CA MET A 399 23.46 3.55 -1.17
C MET A 399 23.42 4.84 -2.01
N PRO A 400 24.54 5.18 -2.68
CA PRO A 400 24.71 6.49 -3.33
C PRO A 400 23.71 6.77 -4.47
N ASP A 401 23.26 5.71 -5.14
CA ASP A 401 22.36 5.75 -6.30
C ASP A 401 20.89 5.44 -5.93
N ASP A 402 20.59 5.14 -4.65
CA ASP A 402 19.22 4.87 -4.22
C ASP A 402 18.39 6.17 -4.20
N THR A 403 17.45 6.24 -5.13
CA THR A 403 16.61 7.43 -5.34
C THR A 403 15.67 7.69 -4.18
N ASP A 404 15.21 6.66 -3.46
CA ASP A 404 14.26 6.83 -2.37
C ASP A 404 14.94 7.49 -1.16
N VAL A 405 16.18 7.09 -0.87
CA VAL A 405 17.00 7.70 0.17
C VAL A 405 17.30 9.16 -0.17
N ARG A 406 17.66 9.45 -1.43
CA ARG A 406 17.92 10.82 -1.92
C ARG A 406 16.69 11.71 -1.79
N LEU A 407 15.53 11.25 -2.28
CA LEU A 407 14.28 12.00 -2.23
C LEU A 407 13.82 12.26 -0.78
N LEU A 408 13.98 11.28 0.12
CA LEU A 408 13.64 11.44 1.53
C LEU A 408 14.57 12.45 2.22
N ARG A 409 15.88 12.40 1.93
CA ARG A 409 16.85 13.35 2.47
C ARG A 409 16.62 14.76 1.95
N ALA A 410 16.35 14.92 0.66
CA ALA A 410 16.04 16.22 0.08
C ALA A 410 14.81 16.87 0.74
N ARG A 411 13.76 16.08 0.99
CA ARG A 411 12.56 16.57 1.70
C ARG A 411 12.89 17.00 3.13
N LEU A 412 13.70 16.22 3.86
CA LEU A 412 14.11 16.58 5.21
C LEU A 412 14.96 17.86 5.21
N ARG A 413 15.89 18.01 4.27
CA ARG A 413 16.71 19.21 4.10
C ARG A 413 15.88 20.47 3.85
N LEU A 414 14.84 20.38 3.02
CA LEU A 414 13.89 21.49 2.87
C LEU A 414 13.20 21.87 4.19
N MET A 415 12.77 20.88 4.98
CA MET A 415 12.18 21.13 6.31
C MET A 415 13.20 21.77 7.27
N SER A 416 14.47 21.40 7.15
CA SER A 416 15.61 21.93 7.91
C SER A 416 16.18 23.23 7.33
N ARG A 417 15.53 23.85 6.32
CA ARG A 417 15.95 25.11 5.66
C ARG A 417 17.29 25.02 4.92
N ASP A 418 17.60 23.87 4.35
CA ASP A 418 18.74 23.63 3.46
C ASP A 418 18.25 23.33 2.02
N PRO A 419 17.83 24.37 1.26
CA PRO A 419 17.39 24.18 -0.12
C PRO A 419 18.52 23.79 -1.07
N ASP A 420 19.76 24.20 -0.79
CA ASP A 420 20.90 23.89 -1.65
C ASP A 420 21.24 22.40 -1.58
N GLY A 421 21.38 21.84 -0.37
CA GLY A 421 21.60 20.41 -0.18
C GLY A 421 20.42 19.55 -0.65
N ALA A 422 19.19 20.06 -0.54
CA ALA A 422 18.02 19.40 -1.12
C ALA A 422 18.05 19.40 -2.66
N GLY A 423 18.50 20.49 -3.27
CA GLY A 423 18.69 20.61 -4.72
C GLY A 423 19.73 19.63 -5.27
N GLU A 424 20.83 19.42 -4.55
CA GLU A 424 21.85 18.43 -4.94
C GLU A 424 21.31 16.99 -4.89
N ASP A 425 20.54 16.65 -3.85
CA ASP A 425 19.88 15.34 -3.79
C ASP A 425 18.83 15.15 -4.88
N ALA A 426 18.05 16.19 -5.19
CA ALA A 426 17.08 16.17 -6.29
C ALA A 426 17.76 15.89 -7.63
N LYS A 427 18.90 16.55 -7.92
CA LYS A 427 19.67 16.33 -9.16
C LYS A 427 20.25 14.92 -9.26
N VAL A 428 20.72 14.34 -8.15
CA VAL A 428 21.18 12.95 -8.14
C VAL A 428 20.01 12.00 -8.41
N ALA A 429 18.88 12.21 -7.74
CA ALA A 429 17.68 11.41 -7.96
C ALA A 429 17.18 11.50 -9.41
N ASP A 430 17.10 12.71 -10.02
CA ASP A 430 16.61 12.87 -11.40
C ASP A 430 17.44 12.09 -12.41
N ARG A 431 18.77 12.11 -12.25
CA ARG A 431 19.69 11.37 -13.13
C ARG A 431 19.53 9.85 -13.05
N ALA A 432 19.21 9.33 -11.87
CA ALA A 432 19.06 7.90 -11.63
C ALA A 432 17.64 7.39 -11.95
N LEU A 433 16.62 8.25 -11.89
CA LEU A 433 15.23 7.84 -12.08
C LEU A 433 14.91 7.50 -13.54
N PRO A 434 14.30 6.33 -13.82
CA PRO A 434 13.72 6.03 -15.13
C PRO A 434 12.67 7.07 -15.56
N ALA A 435 12.56 7.33 -16.86
CA ALA A 435 11.61 8.31 -17.41
C ALA A 435 10.14 8.04 -17.02
N GLY A 436 9.79 6.77 -16.84
CA GLY A 436 8.44 6.37 -16.44
C GLY A 436 8.23 6.20 -14.94
N SER A 437 9.25 6.35 -14.10
CA SER A 437 9.13 6.06 -12.67
C SER A 437 8.06 6.92 -11.99
N ASP A 438 7.24 6.29 -11.13
CA ASP A 438 6.30 7.01 -10.27
C ASP A 438 6.97 8.08 -9.41
N ARG A 439 8.22 7.83 -8.99
CA ARG A 439 9.01 8.77 -8.17
C ARG A 439 9.25 10.11 -8.86
N ARG A 440 9.09 10.22 -10.19
CA ARG A 440 9.15 11.50 -10.90
C ARG A 440 8.06 12.48 -10.46
N LEU A 441 6.90 12.01 -10.01
CA LEU A 441 5.88 12.90 -9.44
C LEU A 441 6.37 13.51 -8.11
N GLN A 442 7.04 12.72 -7.27
CA GLN A 442 7.61 13.20 -6.01
C GLN A 442 8.75 14.17 -6.27
N LEU A 443 9.60 13.88 -7.26
CA LEU A 443 10.69 14.75 -7.69
C LEU A 443 10.17 16.07 -8.30
N ALA A 444 9.09 16.03 -9.10
CA ALA A 444 8.47 17.24 -9.64
C ALA A 444 7.98 18.17 -8.51
N GLY A 445 7.29 17.61 -7.51
CA GLY A 445 6.89 18.37 -6.32
C GLY A 445 8.06 18.86 -5.47
N LEU A 446 9.19 18.14 -5.47
CA LEU A 446 10.42 18.59 -4.82
C LEU A 446 11.01 19.81 -5.55
N TYR A 447 11.07 19.78 -6.89
CA TYR A 447 11.51 20.92 -7.70
C TYR A 447 10.57 22.12 -7.58
N GLU A 448 9.27 21.90 -7.45
CA GLU A 448 8.31 22.98 -7.14
C GLU A 448 8.65 23.67 -5.82
N ASN A 449 8.94 22.90 -4.76
CA ASN A 449 9.32 23.44 -3.45
C ASN A 449 10.71 24.11 -3.45
N LEU A 450 11.60 23.69 -4.35
CA LEU A 450 12.91 24.30 -4.57
C LEU A 450 12.87 25.55 -5.46
N ASP A 451 11.68 26.01 -5.88
CA ASP A 451 11.52 27.12 -6.83
C ASP A 451 12.24 26.88 -8.17
N GLN A 452 12.18 25.64 -8.68
CA GLN A 452 12.75 25.22 -9.96
C GLN A 452 11.63 24.73 -10.91
N PRO A 453 10.71 25.61 -11.34
CA PRO A 453 9.51 25.22 -12.09
C PRO A 453 9.80 24.58 -13.45
N GLU A 454 10.91 24.92 -14.12
CA GLU A 454 11.31 24.28 -15.37
C GLU A 454 11.55 22.76 -15.19
N LEU A 455 12.30 22.39 -14.14
CA LEU A 455 12.59 20.99 -13.83
C LEU A 455 11.35 20.25 -13.31
N ALA A 456 10.46 20.96 -12.62
CA ALA A 456 9.15 20.43 -12.24
C ALA A 456 8.31 20.08 -13.49
N ILE A 457 8.23 20.97 -14.48
CA ILE A 457 7.47 20.71 -15.73
C ILE A 457 7.99 19.47 -16.45
N VAL A 458 9.31 19.32 -16.60
CA VAL A 458 9.93 18.15 -17.25
C VAL A 458 9.48 16.85 -16.56
N ASN A 459 9.53 16.83 -15.23
CA ASN A 459 9.17 15.65 -14.46
C ASN A 459 7.65 15.37 -14.46
N TYR A 460 6.81 16.41 -14.41
CA TYR A 460 5.36 16.25 -14.58
C TYR A 460 4.97 15.76 -15.97
N ASP A 461 5.64 16.24 -17.03
CA ASP A 461 5.40 15.79 -18.40
C ASP A 461 5.77 14.32 -18.58
N ALA A 462 6.94 13.90 -18.09
CA ALA A 462 7.38 12.51 -18.12
C ALA A 462 6.42 11.59 -17.35
N TRP A 463 6.01 12.00 -16.14
CA TRP A 463 5.08 11.22 -15.33
C TRP A 463 3.71 11.12 -15.99
N LEU A 464 3.10 12.24 -16.44
CA LEU A 464 1.77 12.23 -17.07
C LEU A 464 1.71 11.40 -18.36
N LYS A 465 2.83 11.31 -19.10
CA LYS A 465 2.92 10.47 -20.30
C LYS A 465 2.80 8.98 -19.98
N MET A 466 3.39 8.54 -18.87
CA MET A 466 3.43 7.12 -18.48
C MET A 466 2.27 6.70 -17.56
N HIS A 467 1.52 7.66 -17.03
CA HIS A 467 0.45 7.47 -16.06
C HIS A 467 -0.92 8.00 -16.55
N PRO A 468 -1.44 7.53 -17.70
CA PRO A 468 -2.64 8.11 -18.33
C PRO A 468 -3.96 7.84 -17.57
N GLU A 469 -4.00 6.86 -16.68
CA GLU A 469 -5.19 6.51 -15.88
C GLU A 469 -4.94 6.48 -14.37
N ASP A 470 -3.83 7.08 -13.93
CA ASP A 470 -3.41 7.05 -12.53
C ASP A 470 -4.22 8.01 -11.63
N ALA A 471 -4.41 7.64 -10.37
CA ALA A 471 -5.13 8.42 -9.37
C ALA A 471 -4.45 9.76 -9.02
N ALA A 472 -3.13 9.87 -9.18
CA ALA A 472 -2.37 11.07 -8.85
C ALA A 472 -2.31 12.09 -9.99
N ARG A 473 -2.98 11.83 -11.13
CA ARG A 473 -3.04 12.76 -12.29
C ARG A 473 -3.52 14.15 -11.93
N SER A 474 -4.49 14.29 -11.03
CA SER A 474 -4.97 15.62 -10.63
C SER A 474 -3.86 16.46 -10.00
N THR A 475 -2.99 15.83 -9.20
CA THR A 475 -1.82 16.47 -8.58
C THR A 475 -0.79 16.84 -9.64
N ALA A 476 -0.49 15.92 -10.57
CA ALA A 476 0.48 16.18 -11.63
C ALA A 476 0.03 17.31 -12.59
N TYR A 477 -1.24 17.32 -13.00
CA TYR A 477 -1.81 18.42 -13.78
C TYR A 477 -1.76 19.74 -13.02
N ASN A 478 -2.10 19.75 -11.73
CA ASN A 478 -2.04 20.96 -10.95
C ASN A 478 -0.62 21.52 -10.84
N GLY A 479 0.35 20.69 -10.46
CA GLY A 479 1.74 21.12 -10.33
C GLY A 479 2.33 21.63 -11.65
N ARG A 480 1.98 20.98 -12.77
CA ARG A 480 2.37 21.47 -14.11
C ARG A 480 1.69 22.78 -14.48
N CYS A 481 0.41 22.95 -14.15
CA CYS A 481 -0.30 24.23 -14.31
C CYS A 481 0.40 25.33 -13.52
N TRP A 482 0.64 25.08 -12.23
CA TRP A 482 1.31 25.99 -11.32
C TRP A 482 2.69 26.42 -11.83
N ALA A 483 3.53 25.46 -12.22
CA ALA A 483 4.87 25.75 -12.72
C ALA A 483 4.84 26.59 -14.01
N ARG A 484 3.93 26.29 -14.94
CA ARG A 484 3.71 27.11 -16.15
C ARG A 484 3.22 28.53 -15.82
N ALA A 485 2.32 28.65 -14.84
CA ALA A 485 1.77 29.93 -14.38
C ALA A 485 2.82 30.81 -13.68
N LEU A 486 3.67 30.22 -12.85
CA LEU A 486 4.81 30.89 -12.22
C LEU A 486 5.75 31.47 -13.29
N LEU A 487 6.10 30.66 -14.28
CA LEU A 487 6.96 31.07 -15.40
C LEU A 487 6.30 32.03 -16.39
N ASN A 488 4.99 32.28 -16.27
CA ASN A 488 4.21 33.07 -17.21
C ASN A 488 4.35 32.56 -18.66
N ARG A 489 4.35 31.23 -18.85
CA ARG A 489 4.54 30.57 -20.15
C ARG A 489 3.43 29.58 -20.40
N GLU A 490 3.05 29.44 -21.68
CA GLU A 490 2.06 28.46 -22.11
C GLU A 490 0.73 28.54 -21.33
N LEU A 491 0.25 29.76 -21.04
CA LEU A 491 -0.88 29.99 -20.14
C LEU A 491 -2.17 29.27 -20.57
N ASP A 492 -2.38 29.07 -21.88
CA ASP A 492 -3.51 28.28 -22.39
C ASP A 492 -3.39 26.80 -22.01
N ARG A 493 -2.18 26.22 -22.09
CA ARG A 493 -1.90 24.85 -21.63
C ARG A 493 -2.01 24.77 -20.11
N ALA A 494 -1.51 25.78 -19.38
CA ALA A 494 -1.66 25.87 -17.93
C ALA A 494 -3.14 25.88 -17.53
N MET A 495 -3.97 26.71 -18.17
CA MET A 495 -5.41 26.76 -17.94
C MET A 495 -6.08 25.41 -18.19
N SER A 496 -5.73 24.73 -19.28
CA SER A 496 -6.23 23.38 -19.59
C SER A 496 -5.85 22.36 -18.49
N ASP A 497 -4.60 22.40 -18.02
CA ASP A 497 -4.13 21.54 -16.94
C ASP A 497 -4.86 21.81 -15.63
N CYS A 498 -5.00 23.08 -15.23
CA CYS A 498 -5.74 23.49 -14.04
C CYS A 498 -7.22 23.07 -14.11
N ASN A 499 -7.88 23.28 -15.25
CA ASN A 499 -9.27 22.84 -15.42
C ASN A 499 -9.41 21.32 -15.33
N THR A 500 -8.43 20.58 -15.86
CA THR A 500 -8.38 19.12 -15.73
C THR A 500 -8.20 18.71 -14.27
N ALA A 501 -7.27 19.34 -13.53
CA ALA A 501 -7.04 19.07 -12.12
C ALA A 501 -8.30 19.34 -11.27
N VAL A 502 -8.95 20.49 -11.46
CA VAL A 502 -10.19 20.88 -10.76
C VAL A 502 -11.34 19.94 -11.10
N LYS A 503 -11.46 19.50 -12.36
CA LYS A 503 -12.47 18.51 -12.78
C LYS A 503 -12.24 17.16 -12.11
N LEU A 504 -10.99 16.71 -12.02
CA LEU A 504 -10.63 15.44 -11.38
C LEU A 504 -10.80 15.48 -9.86
N ARG A 505 -10.57 16.64 -9.23
CA ARG A 505 -10.76 16.83 -7.79
C ARG A 505 -11.33 18.22 -7.48
N PRO A 506 -12.66 18.36 -7.47
CA PRO A 506 -13.31 19.63 -7.18
C PRO A 506 -13.03 20.10 -5.73
N GLY A 507 -12.97 21.42 -5.53
CA GLY A 507 -12.92 22.03 -4.19
C GLY A 507 -11.55 22.00 -3.48
N TYR A 508 -10.49 21.52 -4.14
CA TYR A 508 -9.14 21.58 -3.58
C TYR A 508 -8.55 23.00 -3.66
N ALA A 509 -8.27 23.61 -2.50
CA ALA A 509 -7.82 25.01 -2.39
C ALA A 509 -6.60 25.33 -3.26
N ALA A 510 -5.59 24.45 -3.25
CA ALA A 510 -4.38 24.62 -4.05
C ALA A 510 -4.63 24.60 -5.57
N TYR A 511 -5.71 23.92 -6.01
CA TYR A 511 -6.04 23.83 -7.43
C TYR A 511 -6.73 25.09 -7.91
N LEU A 512 -7.58 25.68 -7.05
CA LEU A 512 -8.20 26.97 -7.30
C LEU A 512 -7.14 28.08 -7.28
N ASP A 513 -6.20 28.05 -6.33
CA ASP A 513 -5.07 28.99 -6.27
C ASP A 513 -4.23 28.96 -7.56
N SER A 514 -3.90 27.77 -8.06
CA SER A 514 -3.15 27.63 -9.31
C SER A 514 -3.91 28.19 -10.52
N ARG A 515 -5.22 27.93 -10.61
CA ARG A 515 -6.07 28.47 -11.68
C ARG A 515 -6.23 29.99 -11.57
N ALA A 516 -6.35 30.51 -10.36
CA ALA A 516 -6.40 31.95 -10.08
C ALA A 516 -5.14 32.66 -10.55
N LEU A 517 -3.96 32.05 -10.33
CA LEU A 517 -2.70 32.58 -10.83
C LEU A 517 -2.66 32.65 -12.35
N VAL A 518 -3.15 31.62 -13.06
CA VAL A 518 -3.25 31.66 -14.53
C VAL A 518 -4.22 32.77 -14.97
N ASN A 519 -5.39 32.90 -14.33
CA ASN A 519 -6.36 33.95 -14.63
C ASN A 519 -5.77 35.36 -14.39
N LEU A 520 -5.01 35.56 -13.31
CA LEU A 520 -4.31 36.79 -13.01
C LEU A 520 -3.29 37.14 -14.10
N ARG A 521 -2.50 36.16 -14.57
CA ARG A 521 -1.55 36.34 -15.68
C ARG A 521 -2.23 36.67 -17.00
N LEU A 522 -3.40 36.10 -17.25
CA LEU A 522 -4.24 36.38 -18.42
C LEU A 522 -5.03 37.71 -18.30
N GLY A 523 -4.90 38.45 -17.19
CA GLY A 523 -5.65 39.68 -16.94
C GLY A 523 -7.14 39.47 -16.65
N LYS A 524 -7.59 38.23 -16.43
CA LYS A 524 -8.98 37.87 -16.12
C LYS A 524 -9.24 38.06 -14.62
N LEU A 525 -9.23 39.31 -14.16
CA LEU A 525 -9.23 39.66 -12.73
C LEU A 525 -10.45 39.13 -11.97
N ASP A 526 -11.65 39.25 -12.52
CA ASP A 526 -12.87 38.75 -11.86
C ASP A 526 -12.82 37.24 -11.63
N ALA A 527 -12.40 36.48 -12.65
CA ALA A 527 -12.23 35.03 -12.55
C ALA A 527 -11.11 34.66 -11.57
N ALA A 528 -10.02 35.43 -11.54
CA ALA A 528 -8.93 35.22 -10.57
C ALA A 528 -9.42 35.43 -9.13
N LEU A 529 -10.18 36.50 -8.87
CA LEU A 529 -10.70 36.80 -7.54
C LEU A 529 -11.69 35.75 -7.04
N VAL A 530 -12.58 35.25 -7.90
CA VAL A 530 -13.50 34.14 -7.55
C VAL A 530 -12.72 32.91 -7.06
N ASP A 531 -11.68 32.52 -7.80
CA ASP A 531 -10.87 31.36 -7.44
C ASP A 531 -10.01 31.60 -6.19
N TYR A 532 -9.39 32.78 -6.07
CA TYR A 532 -8.63 33.14 -4.87
C TYR A 532 -9.51 33.21 -3.62
N ASP A 533 -10.71 33.77 -3.71
CA ASP A 533 -11.65 33.85 -2.58
C ASP A 533 -12.03 32.46 -2.09
N ALA A 534 -12.32 31.54 -3.01
CA ALA A 534 -12.60 30.15 -2.67
C ALA A 534 -11.37 29.44 -2.08
N ALA A 535 -10.17 29.69 -2.62
CA ALA A 535 -8.92 29.13 -2.12
C ALA A 535 -8.57 29.63 -0.70
N VAL A 536 -8.64 30.94 -0.46
CA VAL A 536 -8.36 31.58 0.85
C VAL A 536 -9.42 31.19 1.88
N LYS A 537 -10.69 31.06 1.48
CA LYS A 537 -11.73 30.53 2.39
C LYS A 537 -11.43 29.12 2.87
N ALA A 538 -10.90 28.28 1.99
CA ALA A 538 -10.54 26.89 2.31
C ALA A 538 -9.19 26.77 3.05
N ASN A 539 -8.24 27.67 2.77
CA ASN A 539 -6.93 27.73 3.45
C ASN A 539 -6.52 29.19 3.74
N PRO A 540 -7.00 29.76 4.86
CA PRO A 540 -6.83 31.19 5.16
C PRO A 540 -5.41 31.59 5.55
N ARG A 541 -4.50 30.62 5.76
CA ARG A 541 -3.10 30.86 6.14
C ARG A 541 -2.11 30.59 5.01
N ASN A 542 -2.56 30.50 3.76
CA ASN A 542 -1.66 30.43 2.62
C ASN A 542 -1.13 31.83 2.27
N ALA A 543 0.13 32.11 2.64
CA ALA A 543 0.77 33.39 2.38
C ALA A 543 0.85 33.72 0.88
N TRP A 544 1.08 32.72 0.02
CA TRP A 544 1.16 32.94 -1.41
C TRP A 544 -0.18 33.37 -1.99
N SER A 545 -1.25 32.62 -1.69
CA SER A 545 -2.60 32.93 -2.19
C SER A 545 -3.07 34.31 -1.74
N LEU A 546 -2.82 34.69 -0.48
CA LEU A 546 -3.12 36.04 0.02
C LEU A 546 -2.32 37.10 -0.74
N TYR A 547 -1.02 36.87 -0.95
CA TYR A 547 -0.18 37.83 -1.65
C TYR A 547 -0.60 38.01 -3.12
N THR A 548 -0.88 36.93 -3.84
CA THR A 548 -1.30 37.00 -5.24
C THR A 548 -2.75 37.42 -5.42
N ARG A 549 -3.63 37.17 -4.44
CA ARG A 549 -4.96 37.79 -4.38
C ARG A 549 -4.85 39.30 -4.19
N ALA A 550 -3.99 39.78 -3.30
CA ALA A 550 -3.74 41.22 -3.13
C ALA A 550 -3.29 41.91 -4.43
N ILE A 551 -2.46 41.25 -5.25
CA ILE A 551 -2.09 41.76 -6.58
C ILE A 551 -3.33 41.86 -7.49
N ALA A 552 -4.17 40.83 -7.52
CA ALA A 552 -5.40 40.82 -8.31
C ALA A 552 -6.39 41.90 -7.85
N GLU A 553 -6.57 42.05 -6.54
CA GLU A 553 -7.43 43.06 -5.91
C GLU A 553 -6.97 44.47 -6.24
N ARG A 554 -5.66 44.74 -6.11
CA ARG A 554 -5.08 46.04 -6.47
C ARG A 554 -5.30 46.37 -7.94
N ARG A 555 -5.08 45.40 -8.84
CA ARG A 555 -5.35 45.56 -10.29
C ARG A 555 -6.84 45.78 -10.59
N ALA A 556 -7.73 45.28 -9.72
CA ALA A 556 -9.17 45.48 -9.80
C ALA A 556 -9.65 46.75 -9.05
N GLY A 557 -8.75 47.58 -8.51
CA GLY A 557 -9.07 48.81 -7.78
C GLY A 557 -9.52 48.60 -6.32
N LYS A 558 -9.46 47.38 -5.79
CA LYS A 558 -9.85 47.04 -4.41
C LYS A 558 -8.67 47.26 -3.44
N ILE A 559 -8.25 48.51 -3.29
CA ILE A 559 -6.98 48.86 -2.60
C ILE A 559 -6.96 48.44 -1.13
N GLU A 560 -8.02 48.71 -0.36
CA GLU A 560 -8.06 48.38 1.07
C GLU A 560 -7.98 46.86 1.33
N ALA A 561 -8.69 46.06 0.51
CA ALA A 561 -8.61 44.60 0.57
C ALA A 561 -7.20 44.10 0.25
N ALA A 562 -6.60 44.65 -0.81
CA ALA A 562 -5.24 44.30 -1.21
C ALA A 562 -4.20 44.60 -0.11
N ASP A 563 -4.33 45.72 0.58
CA ASP A 563 -3.42 46.08 1.68
C ASP A 563 -3.58 45.15 2.89
N ALA A 564 -4.82 44.77 3.22
CA ALA A 564 -5.10 43.82 4.29
C ALA A 564 -4.50 42.44 4.00
N ASP A 565 -4.71 41.93 2.79
CA ASP A 565 -4.20 40.63 2.34
C ASP A 565 -2.68 40.60 2.23
N ARG A 566 -2.07 41.65 1.66
CA ARG A 566 -0.62 41.79 1.59
C ARG A 566 0.00 41.79 2.98
N LYS A 567 -0.60 42.52 3.93
CA LYS A 567 -0.16 42.55 5.33
C LYS A 567 -0.27 41.15 5.97
N ALA A 568 -1.38 40.45 5.76
CA ALA A 568 -1.57 39.10 6.27
C ALA A 568 -0.55 38.10 5.68
N ALA A 569 -0.31 38.17 4.37
CA ALA A 569 0.67 37.35 3.68
C ALA A 569 2.09 37.54 4.23
N LEU A 570 2.52 38.79 4.40
CA LEU A 570 3.85 39.13 4.92
C LEU A 570 4.02 38.75 6.39
N ALA A 571 2.95 38.80 7.18
CA ALA A 571 2.96 38.32 8.57
C ALA A 571 3.14 36.80 8.65
N ILE A 572 2.64 36.03 7.67
CA ILE A 572 2.80 34.57 7.61
C ILE A 572 4.16 34.18 7.04
N ASN A 573 4.57 34.81 5.94
CA ASN A 573 5.86 34.56 5.29
C ASN A 573 6.47 35.88 4.79
N PRO A 574 7.46 36.45 5.52
CA PRO A 574 8.12 37.69 5.12
C PRO A 574 8.82 37.63 3.75
N ASN A 575 9.16 36.43 3.27
CA ASN A 575 9.85 36.23 1.99
C ASN A 575 8.90 36.05 0.79
N VAL A 576 7.57 36.06 1.01
CA VAL A 576 6.60 35.82 -0.07
C VAL A 576 6.72 36.85 -1.19
N ALA A 577 6.90 38.13 -0.86
CA ALA A 577 7.08 39.21 -1.83
C ALA A 577 8.35 39.02 -2.65
N LYS A 578 9.47 38.69 -1.99
CA LYS A 578 10.75 38.41 -2.67
C LYS A 578 10.65 37.23 -3.63
N ARG A 579 9.88 36.19 -3.28
CA ARG A 579 9.61 35.06 -4.17
C ARG A 579 8.74 35.47 -5.35
N ALA A 580 7.65 36.19 -5.12
CA ALA A 580 6.75 36.68 -6.17
C ALA A 580 7.50 37.56 -7.20
N ALA A 581 8.40 38.42 -6.73
CA ALA A 581 9.23 39.27 -7.58
C ALA A 581 10.13 38.49 -8.55
N ARG A 582 10.67 37.33 -8.15
CA ARG A 582 11.46 36.47 -9.07
C ARG A 582 10.67 36.02 -10.29
N TYR A 583 9.34 35.99 -10.18
CA TYR A 583 8.45 35.62 -11.25
C TYR A 583 7.76 36.84 -11.88
N GLY A 584 8.13 38.08 -11.54
CA GLY A 584 7.45 39.27 -12.04
C GLY A 584 5.98 39.34 -11.58
N LEU A 585 5.70 38.89 -10.36
CA LEU A 585 4.44 39.08 -9.65
C LEU A 585 4.63 40.20 -8.62
N ASP A 586 5.04 41.35 -9.13
CA ASP A 586 5.18 42.57 -8.34
C ASP A 586 3.85 43.32 -8.34
N GLY A 587 3.46 43.79 -7.15
CA GLY A 587 2.20 44.47 -6.90
C GLY A 587 2.41 45.81 -6.23
#